data_AF-A0A7S4LB21-F1
#
_entry.id   AF-A0A7S4LB21-F1
#
_cell.length_a   1.000
_cell.length_b   1.000
_cell.length_c   1.000
_cell.angle_alpha   90.00
_cell.angle_beta   90.00
_cell.angle_gamma   90.00
#
_symmetry.space_group_name_H-M   'P 1'
#
loop_
_entity.id
_entity.type
_entity.pdbx_description
1 polymer ?
#
loop_
_entity_poly.entity_id
_entity_poly.type
_entity_poly.pdbx_seq_one_letter_code
_entity_poly.pdbx_strand_id
1 'polypeptide(L)'
;MTEAYMKHLKSKFDSGNLLQRSRIKIIYREFMKKEAFDMTAIRKSDRDFTDFQDIQNCIDLQDDESPFALHASMGAQKAYFDAQANVNSKKVIAYIKRLIKTSESLHDTKSALSVGKNLRILKHLVSLLCSCKIRVCIFHDMTLLQLLANVFGGILTKDTRIAVQKKMYKHVYHTRQLPLQCSVFLLMTVLAETSRPNLSKTREYWRSIVETFRALAAKGMAEQGVTLSDTRAITVYPEYVFPILLYLLAHSAAFLRERDTGLLSIQRALAVFFEECLGSTNECAGFLQELIRRIRALDDGYAAETTNTRILAEVSAKVLGEILKTRSLSAKDVFSFPGSVQLPHFFKKPTKSTAALESTNFLPPSFSVIRLGFGGMFTFAHSPEAQPEMLVESQSEDEIDADIFGTTSKISQAVQKLYGDLTEDDIALISWKKMRQEIAEALGVEELDEEARTIAWKAIQSLHEDE
;
A
#
# COMPACT_ATOMS: atom_id res chain seq x y z
N MET A 1 -1.08 -7.40 -42.27
CA MET A 1 -2.24 -7.96 -41.53
C MET A 1 -3.02 -6.91 -40.73
N THR A 2 -2.45 -5.74 -40.47
CA THR A 2 -2.97 -4.68 -39.57
C THR A 2 -4.08 -3.81 -40.17
N GLU A 3 -4.10 -3.59 -41.49
CA GLU A 3 -5.02 -2.61 -42.10
C GLU A 3 -6.45 -3.14 -42.27
N ALA A 4 -6.60 -4.42 -42.66
CA ALA A 4 -7.90 -5.08 -42.81
C ALA A 4 -8.61 -5.28 -41.47
N TYR A 5 -7.86 -5.63 -40.42
CA TYR A 5 -8.37 -5.76 -39.05
C TYR A 5 -8.81 -4.41 -38.47
N MET A 6 -8.05 -3.34 -38.75
CA MET A 6 -8.40 -1.98 -38.35
C MET A 6 -9.65 -1.45 -39.08
N LYS A 7 -9.86 -1.85 -40.34
CA LYS A 7 -11.06 -1.52 -41.11
C LYS A 7 -12.30 -2.27 -40.60
N HIS A 8 -12.13 -3.54 -40.20
CA HIS A 8 -13.18 -4.35 -39.58
C HIS A 8 -13.63 -3.78 -38.22
N LEU A 9 -12.67 -3.40 -37.36
CA LEU A 9 -12.98 -2.78 -36.06
C LEU A 9 -13.65 -1.41 -36.24
N LYS A 10 -13.20 -0.58 -37.18
CA LYS A 10 -13.81 0.73 -37.49
C LYS A 10 -15.28 0.59 -37.93
N SER A 11 -15.58 -0.38 -38.80
CA SER A 11 -16.95 -0.71 -39.23
C SER A 11 -17.87 -1.15 -38.07
N LYS A 12 -17.35 -1.95 -37.13
CA LYS A 12 -18.09 -2.30 -35.90
C LYS A 12 -18.26 -1.14 -34.91
N PHE A 13 -17.40 -0.12 -34.97
CA PHE A 13 -17.50 1.06 -34.11
C PHE A 13 -18.49 2.11 -34.62
N ASP A 14 -18.61 2.27 -35.94
CA ASP A 14 -19.49 3.27 -36.56
C ASP A 14 -20.98 2.84 -36.54
N SER A 15 -21.27 1.56 -36.29
CA SER A 15 -22.62 1.00 -36.18
C SER A 15 -23.23 1.05 -34.77
N GLY A 16 -22.47 1.48 -33.76
CA GLY A 16 -22.94 1.64 -32.38
C GLY A 16 -23.03 3.12 -32.01
N ASN A 17 -24.22 3.60 -31.67
CA ASN A 17 -24.53 4.97 -31.25
C ASN A 17 -23.79 5.37 -29.95
N LEU A 18 -22.48 5.62 -30.02
CA LEU A 18 -21.55 5.67 -28.89
C LEU A 18 -20.75 6.97 -28.86
N LEU A 19 -21.44 8.10 -29.02
CA LEU A 19 -20.84 9.44 -29.00
C LEU A 19 -20.22 9.83 -27.63
N GLN A 20 -20.64 9.22 -26.52
CA GLN A 20 -19.97 9.40 -25.21
C GLN A 20 -18.75 8.49 -24.99
N ARG A 21 -18.56 7.43 -25.78
CA ARG A 21 -17.39 6.53 -25.68
C ARG A 21 -16.18 7.01 -26.48
N SER A 22 -16.25 8.19 -27.10
CA SER A 22 -15.23 8.70 -28.03
C SER A 22 -13.92 9.05 -27.32
N ARG A 23 -13.93 9.72 -26.17
CA ARG A 23 -12.69 10.10 -25.47
C ARG A 23 -11.95 8.90 -24.88
N ILE A 24 -12.61 8.04 -24.11
CA ILE A 24 -11.99 6.86 -23.50
C ILE A 24 -11.45 5.91 -24.58
N LYS A 25 -12.17 5.72 -25.70
CA LYS A 25 -11.68 4.90 -26.82
C LYS A 25 -10.55 5.56 -27.60
N ILE A 26 -10.52 6.89 -27.73
CA ILE A 26 -9.39 7.61 -28.35
C ILE A 26 -8.15 7.52 -27.46
N ILE A 27 -8.31 7.72 -26.14
CA ILE A 27 -7.24 7.60 -25.14
C ILE A 27 -6.69 6.17 -25.13
N TYR A 28 -7.57 5.17 -25.06
CA TYR A 28 -7.19 3.75 -25.11
C TYR A 28 -6.52 3.38 -26.45
N ARG A 29 -7.06 3.85 -27.59
CA ARG A 29 -6.49 3.63 -28.94
C ARG A 29 -5.12 4.28 -29.10
N GLU A 30 -4.87 5.47 -28.57
CA GLU A 30 -3.55 6.11 -28.63
C GLU A 30 -2.55 5.45 -27.67
N PHE A 31 -2.98 5.05 -26.47
CA PHE A 31 -2.14 4.34 -25.50
C PHE A 31 -1.68 2.97 -26.03
N MET A 32 -2.60 2.20 -26.64
CA MET A 32 -2.32 0.89 -27.23
C MET A 32 -1.51 0.96 -28.53
N LYS A 33 -1.51 2.09 -29.26
CA LYS A 33 -0.83 2.21 -30.57
C LYS A 33 0.64 2.62 -30.49
N LYS A 34 1.08 3.24 -29.40
CA LYS A 34 2.38 3.94 -29.36
C LYS A 34 3.26 3.59 -28.17
N GLU A 35 2.76 2.84 -27.19
CA GLU A 35 3.34 2.73 -25.84
C GLU A 35 3.65 4.10 -25.16
N ALA A 36 3.25 5.21 -25.77
CA ALA A 36 3.53 6.57 -25.38
C ALA A 36 2.41 7.51 -25.86
N PHE A 37 1.98 8.39 -24.96
CA PHE A 37 0.79 9.21 -25.14
C PHE A 37 1.15 10.61 -25.69
N ASP A 38 0.59 11.01 -26.84
CA ASP A 38 0.85 12.33 -27.41
C ASP A 38 0.03 13.44 -26.72
N MET A 39 0.72 14.21 -25.88
CA MET A 39 0.15 15.25 -25.02
C MET A 39 -0.24 16.53 -25.75
N THR A 40 0.13 16.71 -27.03
CA THR A 40 -0.12 17.97 -27.76
C THR A 40 -1.60 18.18 -28.08
N ALA A 41 -2.39 17.11 -28.20
CA ALA A 41 -3.83 17.19 -28.41
C ALA A 41 -4.63 17.61 -27.16
N ILE A 42 -4.14 17.30 -25.96
CA ILE A 42 -4.86 17.50 -24.68
C ILE A 42 -4.69 18.92 -24.13
N ARG A 43 -3.53 19.56 -24.37
CA ARG A 43 -3.25 20.93 -23.92
C ARG A 43 -4.24 21.97 -24.47
N LYS A 44 -4.96 21.67 -25.56
CA LYS A 44 -5.95 22.59 -26.15
C LYS A 44 -7.33 22.57 -25.47
N SER A 45 -7.62 21.59 -24.60
CA SER A 45 -8.93 21.46 -23.92
C SER A 45 -8.79 21.50 -22.39
N ASP A 46 -8.28 22.61 -21.86
CA ASP A 46 -8.00 22.76 -20.41
C ASP A 46 -9.28 22.81 -19.53
N ARG A 47 -10.48 22.86 -20.14
CA ARG A 47 -11.77 22.89 -19.44
C ARG A 47 -12.40 21.52 -19.19
N ASP A 48 -12.09 20.49 -19.98
CA ASP A 48 -12.88 19.24 -19.95
C ASP A 48 -12.13 18.02 -19.39
N PHE A 49 -10.79 18.01 -19.38
CA PHE A 49 -10.02 16.80 -19.04
C PHE A 49 -10.01 16.48 -17.55
N THR A 50 -10.53 17.39 -16.71
CA THR A 50 -10.59 17.22 -15.25
C THR A 50 -11.97 16.79 -14.76
N ASP A 51 -12.89 16.47 -15.67
CA ASP A 51 -14.17 15.94 -15.27
C ASP A 51 -14.00 14.47 -14.85
N PHE A 52 -14.13 14.22 -13.54
CA PHE A 52 -14.11 12.87 -12.98
C PHE A 52 -15.22 11.98 -13.57
N GLN A 53 -16.15 12.55 -14.35
CA GLN A 53 -17.21 11.85 -15.04
C GLN A 53 -16.72 10.66 -15.87
N ASP A 54 -15.59 10.74 -16.57
CA ASP A 54 -15.09 9.60 -17.35
C ASP A 54 -14.70 8.42 -16.44
N ILE A 55 -14.11 8.71 -15.28
CA ILE A 55 -13.76 7.71 -14.27
C ILE A 55 -15.02 7.17 -13.60
N GLN A 56 -15.97 8.04 -13.25
CA GLN A 56 -17.26 7.64 -12.66
C GLN A 56 -18.04 6.73 -13.60
N ASN A 57 -18.11 7.08 -14.89
CA ASN A 57 -18.73 6.23 -15.90
C ASN A 57 -18.05 4.85 -15.95
N CYS A 58 -16.72 4.78 -15.90
CA CYS A 58 -16.01 3.50 -15.82
C CYS A 58 -16.31 2.71 -14.54
N ILE A 59 -16.55 3.40 -13.42
CA ILE A 59 -16.92 2.76 -12.16
C ILE A 59 -18.33 2.18 -12.23
N ASP A 60 -19.27 2.91 -12.84
CA ASP A 60 -20.68 2.52 -12.91
C ASP A 60 -20.95 1.40 -13.93
N LEU A 61 -20.12 1.28 -14.97
CA LEU A 61 -20.21 0.22 -15.98
C LEU A 61 -20.04 -1.17 -15.36
N GLN A 62 -20.99 -2.08 -15.57
CA GLN A 62 -20.94 -3.46 -15.05
C GLN A 62 -20.31 -4.46 -16.03
N ASP A 63 -19.54 -3.98 -17.01
CA ASP A 63 -18.86 -4.84 -17.99
C ASP A 63 -17.45 -5.26 -17.53
N ASP A 64 -16.98 -6.40 -18.04
CA ASP A 64 -15.66 -6.96 -17.71
C ASP A 64 -14.50 -6.09 -18.22
N GLU A 65 -14.75 -5.22 -19.21
CA GLU A 65 -13.77 -4.28 -19.77
C GLU A 65 -13.60 -3.02 -18.91
N SER A 66 -14.57 -2.71 -18.04
CA SER A 66 -14.60 -1.50 -17.21
C SER A 66 -13.36 -1.30 -16.34
N PRO A 67 -12.69 -2.33 -15.77
CA PRO A 67 -11.46 -2.12 -15.03
C PRO A 67 -10.31 -1.63 -15.94
N PHE A 68 -10.26 -2.05 -17.20
CA PHE A 68 -9.24 -1.61 -18.17
C PHE A 68 -9.50 -0.18 -18.62
N ALA A 69 -10.75 0.16 -18.93
CA ALA A 69 -11.16 1.53 -19.21
C ALA A 69 -10.87 2.48 -18.03
N LEU A 70 -11.14 2.03 -16.81
CA LEU A 70 -10.82 2.75 -15.58
C LEU A 70 -9.31 2.99 -15.44
N HIS A 71 -8.50 1.97 -15.69
CA HIS A 71 -7.04 2.10 -15.63
C HIS A 71 -6.50 3.12 -16.64
N ALA A 72 -6.96 3.07 -17.89
CA ALA A 72 -6.55 3.99 -18.93
C ALA A 72 -6.96 5.44 -18.61
N SER A 73 -8.19 5.64 -18.14
CA SER A 73 -8.71 6.96 -17.76
C SER A 73 -7.91 7.57 -16.61
N MET A 74 -7.62 6.79 -15.58
CA MET A 74 -6.75 7.20 -14.47
C MET A 74 -5.31 7.49 -14.94
N GLY A 75 -4.75 6.64 -15.82
CA GLY A 75 -3.43 6.84 -16.40
C GLY A 75 -3.31 8.18 -17.14
N ALA A 76 -4.31 8.52 -17.94
CA ALA A 76 -4.36 9.79 -18.65
C ALA A 76 -4.48 10.99 -17.68
N GLN A 77 -5.26 10.87 -16.61
CA GLN A 77 -5.36 11.91 -15.58
C GLN A 77 -4.02 12.16 -14.87
N LYS A 78 -3.25 11.11 -14.57
CA LYS A 78 -1.90 11.25 -14.02
C LYS A 78 -0.96 11.92 -15.02
N ALA A 79 -0.97 11.50 -16.28
CA ALA A 79 -0.15 12.11 -17.33
C ALA A 79 -0.45 13.60 -17.50
N TYR A 80 -1.73 13.99 -17.41
CA TYR A 80 -2.16 15.39 -17.39
C TYR A 80 -1.51 16.16 -16.23
N PHE A 81 -1.60 15.66 -14.99
CA PHE A 81 -0.96 16.33 -13.85
C PHE A 81 0.57 16.41 -13.98
N ASP A 82 1.22 15.36 -14.45
CA ASP A 82 2.68 15.34 -14.63
C ASP A 82 3.14 16.38 -15.66
N ALA A 83 2.35 16.58 -16.72
CA ALA A 83 2.65 17.51 -17.82
C ALA A 83 2.40 19.00 -17.49
N GLN A 84 1.69 19.31 -16.40
CA GLN A 84 1.46 20.69 -15.97
C GLN A 84 2.76 21.33 -15.49
N ALA A 85 3.10 22.54 -15.95
CA ALA A 85 4.25 23.28 -15.43
C ALA A 85 4.07 23.60 -13.93
N ASN A 86 2.89 24.09 -13.56
CA ASN A 86 2.46 24.33 -12.19
C ASN A 86 1.22 23.50 -11.90
N VAL A 87 1.34 22.51 -11.02
CA VAL A 87 0.21 21.64 -10.66
C VAL A 87 -0.79 22.40 -9.82
N ASN A 88 -2.07 22.34 -10.22
CA ASN A 88 -3.16 22.89 -9.42
C ASN A 88 -3.45 21.95 -8.24
N SER A 89 -2.90 22.27 -7.06
CA SER A 89 -3.01 21.46 -5.85
C SER A 89 -4.47 21.18 -5.47
N LYS A 90 -5.38 22.16 -5.60
CA LYS A 90 -6.81 21.98 -5.31
C LYS A 90 -7.45 20.92 -6.20
N LYS A 91 -7.13 20.91 -7.50
CA LYS A 91 -7.63 19.89 -8.45
C LYS A 91 -7.08 18.50 -8.12
N VAL A 92 -5.78 18.40 -7.80
CA VAL A 92 -5.17 17.12 -7.41
C VAL A 92 -5.77 16.57 -6.12
N ILE A 93 -5.91 17.42 -5.10
CA ILE A 93 -6.52 17.03 -3.81
C ILE A 93 -7.96 16.57 -4.02
N ALA A 94 -8.75 17.32 -4.80
CA ALA A 94 -10.14 16.94 -5.12
C ALA A 94 -10.21 15.59 -5.85
N TYR A 95 -9.32 15.36 -6.83
CA TYR A 95 -9.22 14.11 -7.56
C TYR A 95 -8.91 12.92 -6.63
N ILE A 96 -7.89 13.05 -5.79
CA ILE A 96 -7.49 11.98 -4.86
C ILE A 96 -8.60 11.70 -3.84
N LYS A 97 -9.25 12.73 -3.30
CA LYS A 97 -10.40 12.54 -2.38
C LYS A 97 -11.55 11.78 -3.04
N ARG A 98 -11.84 12.05 -4.32
CA ARG A 98 -12.86 11.29 -5.08
C ARG A 98 -12.45 9.83 -5.28
N LEU A 99 -11.19 9.57 -5.63
CA LEU A 99 -10.69 8.19 -5.74
C LEU A 99 -10.77 7.43 -4.42
N ILE A 100 -10.42 8.08 -3.30
CA ILE A 100 -10.52 7.48 -1.96
C ILE A 100 -11.98 7.13 -1.65
N LYS A 101 -12.91 8.10 -1.79
CA LYS A 101 -14.34 7.86 -1.57
C LYS A 101 -14.90 6.73 -2.45
N THR A 102 -14.43 6.67 -3.71
CA THR A 102 -14.80 5.60 -4.63
C THR A 102 -14.30 4.25 -4.14
N SER A 103 -13.02 4.18 -3.73
CA SER A 103 -12.39 2.97 -3.20
C SER A 103 -13.14 2.45 -1.97
N GLU A 104 -13.56 3.36 -1.07
CA GLU A 104 -14.40 3.04 0.08
C GLU A 104 -15.75 2.44 -0.35
N SER A 105 -16.47 3.09 -1.28
CA SER A 105 -17.76 2.56 -1.76
C SER A 105 -17.65 1.20 -2.47
N LEU A 106 -16.56 0.96 -3.19
CA LEU A 106 -16.31 -0.32 -3.86
C LEU A 106 -15.89 -1.42 -2.89
N HIS A 107 -15.30 -1.07 -1.74
CA HIS A 107 -14.93 -2.03 -0.70
C HIS A 107 -16.16 -2.69 -0.07
N ASP A 108 -17.24 -1.95 0.10
CA ASP A 108 -18.50 -2.46 0.65
C ASP A 108 -19.19 -3.46 -0.31
N THR A 109 -18.79 -3.46 -1.58
CA THR A 109 -19.34 -4.34 -2.61
C THR A 109 -18.48 -5.59 -2.80
N LYS A 110 -19.03 -6.77 -2.51
CA LYS A 110 -18.30 -8.06 -2.58
C LYS A 110 -18.13 -8.64 -3.99
N SER A 111 -18.55 -7.95 -5.06
CA SER A 111 -18.43 -8.50 -6.41
C SER A 111 -16.98 -8.50 -6.91
N ALA A 112 -16.57 -9.55 -7.62
CA ALA A 112 -15.22 -9.67 -8.18
C ALA A 112 -14.83 -8.47 -9.05
N LEU A 113 -15.80 -7.94 -9.82
CA LEU A 113 -15.62 -6.73 -10.63
C LEU A 113 -15.30 -5.50 -9.76
N SER A 114 -16.01 -5.32 -8.63
CA SER A 114 -15.77 -4.21 -7.69
C SER A 114 -14.41 -4.32 -7.02
N VAL A 115 -14.01 -5.53 -6.63
CA VAL A 115 -12.66 -5.81 -6.11
C VAL A 115 -11.59 -5.47 -7.15
N GLY A 116 -11.79 -5.87 -8.40
CA GLY A 116 -10.89 -5.57 -9.51
C GLY A 116 -10.74 -4.06 -9.76
N LYS A 117 -11.84 -3.30 -9.74
CA LYS A 117 -11.82 -1.84 -9.86
C LYS A 117 -11.13 -1.17 -8.67
N ASN A 118 -11.46 -1.60 -7.45
CA ASN A 118 -10.88 -1.05 -6.23
C ASN A 118 -9.35 -1.25 -6.22
N LEU A 119 -8.89 -2.45 -6.56
CA LEU A 119 -7.45 -2.74 -6.69
C LEU A 119 -6.76 -1.80 -7.69
N ARG A 120 -7.39 -1.50 -8.83
CA ARG A 120 -6.82 -0.58 -9.83
C ARG A 120 -6.76 0.85 -9.31
N ILE A 121 -7.79 1.31 -8.61
CA ILE A 121 -7.80 2.64 -7.96
C ILE A 121 -6.65 2.74 -6.95
N LEU A 122 -6.49 1.74 -6.09
CA LEU A 122 -5.44 1.74 -5.06
C LEU A 122 -4.04 1.66 -5.68
N LYS A 123 -3.84 0.81 -6.69
CA LYS A 123 -2.60 0.78 -7.48
C LYS A 123 -2.32 2.12 -8.18
N HIS A 124 -3.36 2.86 -8.56
CA HIS A 124 -3.24 4.18 -9.14
C HIS A 124 -2.87 5.23 -8.09
N LEU A 125 -3.47 5.20 -6.90
CA LEU A 125 -3.08 6.06 -5.78
C LEU A 125 -1.59 5.91 -5.44
N VAL A 126 -1.06 4.69 -5.42
CA VAL A 126 0.38 4.44 -5.26
C VAL A 126 1.19 5.06 -6.40
N SER A 127 0.71 4.97 -7.65
CA SER A 127 1.39 5.56 -8.81
C SER A 127 1.38 7.10 -8.79
N LEU A 128 0.31 7.71 -8.28
CA LEU A 128 0.24 9.16 -8.10
C LEU A 128 1.30 9.65 -7.10
N LEU A 129 1.57 8.90 -6.03
CA LEU A 129 2.62 9.22 -5.07
C LEU A 129 4.03 9.24 -5.69
N CYS A 130 4.26 8.53 -6.80
CA CYS A 130 5.53 8.55 -7.53
C CYS A 130 5.79 9.91 -8.21
N SER A 131 4.74 10.68 -8.51
CA SER A 131 4.89 12.03 -9.06
C SER A 131 5.32 13.00 -7.97
N CYS A 132 6.46 13.68 -8.17
CA CYS A 132 6.97 14.65 -7.20
C CYS A 132 5.98 15.80 -6.94
N LYS A 133 5.31 16.30 -7.97
CA LYS A 133 4.37 17.42 -7.88
C LYS A 133 3.12 17.03 -7.07
N ILE A 134 2.60 15.84 -7.32
CA ILE A 134 1.43 15.31 -6.59
C ILE A 134 1.79 15.00 -5.15
N ARG A 135 2.96 14.39 -4.91
CA ARG A 135 3.44 14.08 -3.57
C ARG A 135 3.57 15.33 -2.70
N VAL A 136 4.11 16.43 -3.22
CA VAL A 136 4.16 17.71 -2.50
C VAL A 136 2.75 18.13 -2.07
N CYS A 137 1.76 18.05 -2.96
CA CYS A 137 0.38 18.38 -2.60
C CYS A 137 -0.18 17.50 -1.46
N ILE A 138 0.15 16.20 -1.47
CA ILE A 138 -0.32 15.25 -0.45
C ILE A 138 0.33 15.53 0.91
N PHE A 139 1.65 15.69 0.97
CA PHE A 139 2.35 15.89 2.24
C PHE A 139 2.12 17.28 2.85
N HIS A 140 1.62 18.26 2.07
CA HIS A 140 1.19 19.55 2.59
C HIS A 140 -0.28 19.57 3.06
N ASP A 141 -1.11 18.62 2.62
CA ASP A 141 -2.50 18.47 3.07
C ASP A 141 -2.61 17.29 4.04
N MET A 142 -2.53 17.60 5.34
CA MET A 142 -2.62 16.61 6.42
C MET A 142 -3.92 15.79 6.39
N THR A 143 -5.03 16.39 5.94
CA THR A 143 -6.30 15.67 5.82
C THR A 143 -6.17 14.60 4.74
N LEU A 144 -5.58 14.94 3.60
CA LEU A 144 -5.37 13.99 2.51
C LEU A 144 -4.39 12.88 2.89
N LEU A 145 -3.31 13.23 3.59
CA LEU A 145 -2.35 12.27 4.11
C LEU A 145 -3.03 11.25 5.03
N GLN A 146 -3.90 11.72 5.92
CA GLN A 146 -4.65 10.85 6.83
C GLN A 146 -5.66 9.96 6.09
N LEU A 147 -6.38 10.51 5.11
CA LEU A 147 -7.31 9.73 4.30
C LEU A 147 -6.60 8.58 3.58
N LEU A 148 -5.42 8.83 2.99
CA LEU A 148 -4.62 7.78 2.37
C LEU A 148 -4.17 6.73 3.39
N ALA A 149 -3.74 7.16 4.58
CA ALA A 149 -3.32 6.26 5.64
C ALA A 149 -4.47 5.35 6.12
N ASN A 150 -5.70 5.90 6.23
CA ASN A 150 -6.90 5.14 6.59
C ASN A 150 -7.26 4.10 5.52
N VAL A 151 -7.20 4.47 4.23
CA VAL A 151 -7.43 3.55 3.13
C VAL A 151 -6.44 2.39 3.17
N PHE A 152 -5.14 2.68 3.26
CA PHE A 152 -4.11 1.63 3.28
C PHE A 152 -4.10 0.80 4.57
N GLY A 153 -4.47 1.41 5.70
CA GLY A 153 -4.45 0.76 7.01
C GLY A 153 -5.75 0.07 7.43
N GLY A 154 -6.86 0.23 6.70
CA GLY A 154 -8.16 -0.28 7.17
C GLY A 154 -9.10 -0.88 6.11
N ILE A 155 -9.00 -0.51 4.84
CA ILE A 155 -10.09 -0.71 3.85
C ILE A 155 -9.61 -1.59 2.67
N LEU A 156 -8.80 -2.61 2.95
CA LEU A 156 -8.22 -3.47 1.93
C LEU A 156 -8.60 -4.93 2.18
N THR A 157 -9.13 -5.60 1.15
CA THR A 157 -9.17 -7.07 1.13
C THR A 157 -7.75 -7.63 1.18
N LYS A 158 -7.58 -8.87 1.63
CA LYS A 158 -6.27 -9.54 1.73
C LYS A 158 -5.45 -9.41 0.44
N ASP A 159 -6.03 -9.78 -0.70
CA ASP A 159 -5.33 -9.79 -1.99
C ASP A 159 -4.99 -8.37 -2.46
N THR A 160 -5.91 -7.42 -2.22
CA THR A 160 -5.69 -6.03 -2.53
C THR A 160 -4.54 -5.45 -1.73
N ARG A 161 -4.49 -5.75 -0.43
CA ARG A 161 -3.41 -5.36 0.48
C ARG A 161 -2.07 -5.88 -0.01
N ILE A 162 -1.96 -7.19 -0.29
CA ILE A 162 -0.72 -7.82 -0.78
C ILE A 162 -0.25 -7.13 -2.08
N ALA A 163 -1.16 -6.89 -3.02
CA ALA A 163 -0.82 -6.26 -4.29
C ALA A 163 -0.36 -4.80 -4.13
N VAL A 164 -0.96 -4.05 -3.20
CA VAL A 164 -0.56 -2.68 -2.86
C VAL A 164 0.81 -2.68 -2.17
N GLN A 165 1.03 -3.57 -1.20
CA GLN A 165 2.32 -3.74 -0.51
C GLN A 165 3.44 -4.02 -1.50
N LYS A 166 3.26 -5.02 -2.40
CA LYS A 166 4.23 -5.36 -3.45
C LYS A 166 4.55 -4.15 -4.35
N LYS A 167 3.53 -3.37 -4.71
CA LYS A 167 3.70 -2.17 -5.55
C LYS A 167 4.42 -1.04 -4.82
N MET A 168 4.08 -0.76 -3.56
CA MET A 168 4.77 0.23 -2.74
C MET A 168 6.24 -0.16 -2.55
N TYR A 169 6.50 -1.42 -2.20
CA TYR A 169 7.86 -1.96 -2.06
C TYR A 169 8.65 -1.79 -3.37
N LYS A 170 8.10 -2.19 -4.52
CA LYS A 170 8.73 -1.99 -5.83
C LYS A 170 9.12 -0.52 -6.08
N HIS A 171 8.25 0.41 -5.72
CA HIS A 171 8.51 1.82 -6.00
C HIS A 171 9.47 2.50 -5.02
N VAL A 172 9.52 2.07 -3.76
CA VAL A 172 10.48 2.58 -2.76
C VAL A 172 11.85 1.91 -2.95
N TYR A 173 11.89 0.58 -3.04
CA TYR A 173 13.12 -0.21 -3.00
C TYR A 173 13.77 -0.36 -4.38
N HIS A 174 13.06 -0.94 -5.36
CA HIS A 174 13.65 -1.31 -6.65
C HIS A 174 13.81 -0.12 -7.60
N THR A 175 12.73 0.65 -7.81
CA THR A 175 12.76 1.74 -8.80
C THR A 175 13.14 3.10 -8.21
N ARG A 176 13.12 3.23 -6.87
CA ARG A 176 13.36 4.49 -6.13
C ARG A 176 12.53 5.68 -6.63
N GLN A 177 11.35 5.41 -7.21
CA GLN A 177 10.41 6.43 -7.67
C GLN A 177 9.61 7.05 -6.51
N LEU A 178 9.48 6.31 -5.39
CA LEU A 178 8.93 6.80 -4.15
C LEU A 178 10.05 7.15 -3.16
N PRO A 179 9.98 8.32 -2.51
CA PRO A 179 10.86 8.63 -1.40
C PRO A 179 10.66 7.65 -0.24
N LEU A 180 11.71 7.51 0.57
CA LEU A 180 11.72 6.68 1.78
C LEU A 180 10.50 6.94 2.68
N GLN A 181 10.09 8.20 2.85
CA GLN A 181 8.97 8.59 3.72
C GLN A 181 7.64 7.96 3.31
N CYS A 182 7.47 7.60 2.03
CA CYS A 182 6.27 6.91 1.56
C CYS A 182 6.20 5.45 2.01
N SER A 183 7.29 4.87 2.55
CA SER A 183 7.26 3.55 3.20
C SER A 183 6.34 3.52 4.43
N VAL A 184 5.98 4.68 4.98
CA VAL A 184 5.00 4.77 6.06
C VAL A 184 3.68 4.10 5.68
N PHE A 185 3.24 4.21 4.43
CA PHE A 185 1.99 3.59 4.00
C PHE A 185 2.09 2.06 3.93
N LEU A 186 3.28 1.51 3.65
CA LEU A 186 3.53 0.08 3.76
C LEU A 186 3.35 -0.37 5.22
N LEU A 187 3.91 0.38 6.18
CA LEU A 187 3.76 0.10 7.61
C LEU A 187 2.31 0.26 8.10
N MET A 188 1.54 1.21 7.56
CA MET A 188 0.12 1.36 7.88
C MET A 188 -0.69 0.11 7.51
N THR A 189 -0.31 -0.64 6.46
CA THR A 189 -1.01 -1.89 6.10
C THR A 189 -0.95 -2.97 7.19
N VAL A 190 0.02 -2.88 8.12
CA VAL A 190 0.15 -3.79 9.26
C VAL A 190 -1.07 -3.71 10.19
N LEU A 191 -1.77 -2.58 10.23
CA LEU A 191 -2.98 -2.42 11.05
C LEU A 191 -4.09 -3.41 10.64
N ALA A 192 -4.27 -3.62 9.34
CA ALA A 192 -5.28 -4.53 8.79
C ALA A 192 -4.79 -5.97 8.59
N GLU A 193 -3.52 -6.28 8.90
CA GLU A 193 -2.98 -7.62 8.66
C GLU A 193 -3.36 -8.59 9.79
N THR A 194 -3.93 -9.73 9.41
CA THR A 194 -4.34 -10.80 10.34
C THR A 194 -3.57 -12.09 10.08
N SER A 195 -2.99 -12.24 8.88
CA SER A 195 -2.25 -13.43 8.48
C SER A 195 -0.77 -13.32 8.84
N ARG A 196 -0.28 -14.31 9.59
CA ARG A 196 1.14 -14.41 9.98
C ARG A 196 2.10 -14.45 8.79
N PRO A 197 1.89 -15.26 7.73
CA PRO A 197 2.71 -15.21 6.52
C PRO A 197 2.79 -13.83 5.87
N ASN A 198 1.66 -13.13 5.73
CA ASN A 198 1.62 -11.81 5.11
C ASN A 198 2.30 -10.73 5.98
N LEU A 199 2.14 -10.81 7.30
CA LEU A 199 2.86 -9.94 8.23
C LEU A 199 4.37 -10.15 8.11
N SER A 200 4.82 -11.41 8.03
CA SER A 200 6.22 -11.76 7.80
C SER A 200 6.73 -11.17 6.48
N LYS A 201 5.94 -11.26 5.39
CA LYS A 201 6.29 -10.67 4.10
C LYS A 201 6.39 -9.14 4.16
N THR A 202 5.47 -8.48 4.85
CA THR A 202 5.49 -7.03 5.05
C THR A 202 6.73 -6.59 5.84
N ARG A 203 7.08 -7.36 6.87
CA ARG A 203 8.29 -7.18 7.67
C ARG A 203 9.55 -7.36 6.83
N GLU A 204 9.60 -8.37 5.96
CA GLU A 204 10.70 -8.57 5.01
C GLU A 204 10.86 -7.37 4.07
N TYR A 205 9.77 -6.86 3.49
CA TYR A 205 9.81 -5.65 2.67
C TYR A 205 10.38 -4.44 3.43
N TRP A 206 9.95 -4.25 4.67
CA TRP A 206 10.45 -3.16 5.50
C TRP A 206 11.95 -3.33 5.81
N ARG A 207 12.37 -4.54 6.20
CA ARG A 207 13.78 -4.87 6.44
C ARG A 207 14.66 -4.53 5.24
N SER A 208 14.29 -4.98 4.05
CA SER A 208 15.06 -4.71 2.84
C SER A 208 15.17 -3.21 2.55
N ILE A 209 14.07 -2.45 2.74
CA ILE A 209 14.11 -0.99 2.63
C ILE A 209 15.10 -0.40 3.64
N VAL A 210 15.03 -0.79 4.91
CA VAL A 210 15.93 -0.31 5.97
C VAL A 210 17.40 -0.59 5.61
N GLU A 211 17.73 -1.82 5.25
CA GLU A 211 19.11 -2.23 4.92
C GLU A 211 19.67 -1.46 3.73
N THR A 212 18.89 -1.31 2.66
CA THR A 212 19.32 -0.56 1.48
C THR A 212 19.54 0.92 1.77
N PHE A 213 18.62 1.55 2.50
CA PHE A 213 18.76 2.97 2.82
C PHE A 213 19.87 3.23 3.85
N ARG A 214 20.14 2.28 4.75
CA ARG A 214 21.33 2.32 5.62
C ARG A 214 22.63 2.22 4.84
N ALA A 215 22.71 1.34 3.85
CA ALA A 215 23.89 1.29 2.99
C ALA A 215 24.11 2.61 2.23
N LEU A 216 23.03 3.25 1.77
CA LEU A 216 23.10 4.59 1.16
C LEU A 216 23.53 5.67 2.15
N ALA A 217 23.01 5.64 3.37
CA ALA A 217 23.39 6.57 4.42
C ALA A 217 24.86 6.42 4.82
N ALA A 218 25.37 5.20 4.96
CA ALA A 218 26.78 4.92 5.24
C ALA A 218 27.69 5.46 4.13
N LYS A 219 27.31 5.29 2.86
CA LYS A 219 28.01 5.89 1.71
C LYS A 219 27.99 7.42 1.78
N GLY A 220 26.82 8.02 2.03
CA GLY A 220 26.68 9.47 2.18
C GLY A 220 27.45 10.05 3.37
N MET A 221 27.58 9.30 4.46
CA MET A 221 28.41 9.67 5.60
C MET A 221 29.90 9.67 5.22
N ALA A 222 30.37 8.60 4.56
CA ALA A 222 31.77 8.49 4.14
C ALA A 222 32.16 9.55 3.10
N GLU A 223 31.28 9.86 2.15
CA GLU A 223 31.58 10.79 1.05
C GLU A 223 31.30 12.25 1.38
N GLN A 224 30.27 12.54 2.19
CA GLN A 224 29.73 13.89 2.37
C GLN A 224 29.49 14.29 3.83
N GLY A 225 29.90 13.45 4.79
CA GLY A 225 29.73 13.71 6.22
C GLY A 225 28.26 13.79 6.67
N VAL A 226 27.33 13.18 5.94
CA VAL A 226 25.91 13.17 6.32
C VAL A 226 25.75 12.38 7.62
N THR A 227 25.37 13.06 8.70
CA THR A 227 25.04 12.43 9.98
C THR A 227 23.54 12.46 10.24
N LEU A 228 23.06 11.73 11.25
CA LEU A 228 21.65 11.75 11.66
C LEU A 228 21.11 13.15 12.01
N SER A 229 21.96 14.12 12.34
CA SER A 229 21.53 15.51 12.63
C SER A 229 21.41 16.39 11.37
N ASP A 230 21.90 15.92 10.22
CA ASP A 230 21.91 16.67 8.96
C ASP A 230 20.49 16.72 8.34
N THR A 231 20.14 17.84 7.70
CA THR A 231 18.88 17.98 6.94
C THR A 231 18.68 16.92 5.86
N ARG A 232 19.78 16.47 5.22
CA ARG A 232 19.77 15.45 4.19
C ARG A 232 19.39 14.08 4.76
N ALA A 233 19.60 13.87 6.07
CA ALA A 233 19.33 12.62 6.75
C ALA A 233 17.88 12.16 6.62
N ILE A 234 16.93 13.11 6.58
CA ILE A 234 15.49 12.85 6.43
C ILE A 234 15.18 11.97 5.21
N THR A 235 15.99 12.04 4.16
CA THR A 235 15.77 11.32 2.90
C THR A 235 16.45 9.95 2.83
N VAL A 236 17.39 9.66 3.72
CA VAL A 236 18.24 8.47 3.65
C VAL A 236 18.24 7.60 4.91
N TYR A 237 17.87 8.15 6.07
CA TYR A 237 17.81 7.39 7.32
C TYR A 237 16.37 6.90 7.59
N PRO A 238 16.14 5.58 7.67
CA PRO A 238 14.81 4.99 7.92
C PRO A 238 14.13 5.47 9.20
N GLU A 239 14.91 5.87 10.20
CA GLU A 239 14.43 6.37 11.49
C GLU A 239 13.56 7.62 11.34
N TYR A 240 13.79 8.45 10.30
CA TYR A 240 12.98 9.62 10.00
C TYR A 240 11.59 9.30 9.40
N VAL A 241 11.27 8.02 9.15
CA VAL A 241 9.90 7.58 8.86
C VAL A 241 9.05 7.59 10.14
N PHE A 242 9.67 7.42 11.31
CA PHE A 242 8.97 7.30 12.60
C PHE A 242 8.02 8.46 12.92
N PRO A 243 8.39 9.75 12.79
CA PRO A 243 7.49 10.84 13.13
C PRO A 243 6.23 10.87 12.26
N ILE A 244 6.35 10.46 10.99
CA ILE A 244 5.22 10.35 10.06
C ILE A 244 4.35 9.15 10.45
N LEU A 245 4.98 8.00 10.75
CA LEU A 245 4.25 6.82 11.20
C LEU A 245 3.44 7.10 12.47
N LEU A 246 4.08 7.65 13.51
CA LEU A 246 3.41 7.98 14.78
C LEU A 246 2.23 8.92 14.56
N TYR A 247 2.43 9.97 13.75
CA TYR A 247 1.38 10.93 13.41
C TYR A 247 0.18 10.24 12.74
N LEU A 248 0.41 9.41 11.71
CA LEU A 248 -0.68 8.71 11.02
C LEU A 248 -1.40 7.68 11.89
N LEU A 249 -0.66 7.00 12.77
CA LEU A 249 -1.24 6.09 13.75
C LEU A 249 -2.13 6.86 14.75
N ALA A 250 -1.72 8.04 15.21
CA ALA A 250 -2.43 8.85 16.22
C ALA A 250 -3.81 9.35 15.75
N HIS A 251 -4.00 9.43 14.43
CA HIS A 251 -5.25 9.83 13.80
C HIS A 251 -5.92 8.71 13.02
N SER A 252 -5.40 7.49 13.11
CA SER A 252 -5.99 6.33 12.46
C SER A 252 -7.30 5.94 13.13
N ALA A 253 -8.21 5.34 12.36
CA ALA A 253 -9.41 4.72 12.93
C ALA A 253 -9.07 3.62 13.94
N ALA A 254 -7.91 2.94 13.78
CA ALA A 254 -7.44 1.94 14.73
C ALA A 254 -7.16 2.54 16.11
N PHE A 255 -6.57 3.74 16.18
CA PHE A 255 -6.33 4.42 17.46
C PHE A 255 -7.64 4.68 18.20
N LEU A 256 -8.65 5.20 17.50
CA LEU A 256 -9.96 5.47 18.12
C LEU A 256 -10.64 4.19 18.62
N ARG A 257 -10.54 3.08 17.88
CA ARG A 257 -11.14 1.79 18.26
C ARG A 257 -10.40 1.10 19.40
N GLU A 258 -9.08 1.23 19.47
CA GLU A 258 -8.24 0.44 20.36
C GLU A 258 -7.67 1.24 21.55
N ARG A 259 -8.03 2.52 21.66
CA ARG A 259 -7.53 3.42 22.71
C ARG A 259 -7.65 2.82 24.11
N ASP A 260 -8.80 2.22 24.39
CA ASP A 260 -9.14 1.71 25.72
C ASP A 260 -8.83 0.20 25.85
N THR A 261 -8.48 -0.47 24.75
CA THR A 261 -8.18 -1.92 24.70
C THR A 261 -6.69 -2.22 24.52
N GLY A 262 -5.83 -1.22 24.74
CA GLY A 262 -4.39 -1.39 24.76
C GLY A 262 -3.68 -1.20 23.41
N LEU A 263 -4.36 -0.75 22.36
CA LEU A 263 -3.71 -0.34 21.08
C LEU A 263 -2.92 -1.46 20.39
N LEU A 264 -3.45 -2.68 20.37
CA LEU A 264 -2.75 -3.90 19.92
C LEU A 264 -2.18 -3.82 18.50
N SER A 265 -3.00 -3.40 17.53
CA SER A 265 -2.58 -3.33 16.12
C SER A 265 -1.53 -2.24 15.91
N ILE A 266 -1.60 -1.18 16.71
CA ILE A 266 -0.64 -0.07 16.71
C ILE A 266 0.68 -0.51 17.35
N GLN A 267 0.64 -1.19 18.51
CA GLN A 267 1.83 -1.77 19.13
C GLN A 267 2.57 -2.69 18.14
N ARG A 268 1.82 -3.45 17.33
CA ARG A 268 2.38 -4.28 16.26
C ARG A 268 3.06 -3.50 15.16
N ALA A 269 2.43 -2.45 14.64
CA ALA A 269 3.04 -1.62 13.60
C ALA A 269 4.34 -0.96 14.12
N LEU A 270 4.32 -0.47 15.37
CA LEU A 270 5.48 0.10 16.05
C LEU A 270 6.58 -0.94 16.26
N ALA A 271 6.22 -2.16 16.65
CA ALA A 271 7.17 -3.24 16.84
C ALA A 271 7.88 -3.63 15.54
N VAL A 272 7.11 -3.84 14.45
CA VAL A 272 7.68 -4.10 13.12
C VAL A 272 8.62 -2.98 12.70
N PHE A 273 8.22 -1.72 12.93
CA PHE A 273 9.07 -0.58 12.65
C PHE A 273 10.39 -0.63 13.44
N PHE A 274 10.31 -0.70 14.78
CA PHE A 274 11.47 -0.63 15.66
C PHE A 274 12.41 -1.82 15.54
N GLU A 275 11.89 -3.06 15.47
CA GLU A 275 12.74 -4.25 15.38
C GLU A 275 13.63 -4.22 14.14
N GLU A 276 13.04 -3.86 13.00
CA GLU A 276 13.76 -3.78 11.72
C GLU A 276 14.62 -2.54 11.62
N CYS A 277 14.14 -1.38 12.13
CA CYS A 277 14.98 -0.19 12.23
C CYS A 277 16.19 -0.44 13.11
N LEU A 278 16.09 -1.08 14.27
CA LEU A 278 17.26 -1.32 15.11
C LEU A 278 18.28 -2.28 14.45
N GLY A 279 17.81 -3.19 13.59
CA GLY A 279 18.66 -4.17 12.91
C GLY A 279 19.44 -5.03 13.92
N SER A 280 20.70 -5.35 13.63
CA SER A 280 21.59 -6.08 14.53
C SER A 280 22.41 -5.20 15.48
N THR A 281 22.67 -3.94 15.13
CA THR A 281 23.65 -3.09 15.82
C THR A 281 23.04 -2.20 16.90
N ASN A 282 21.73 -1.94 16.87
CA ASN A 282 21.01 -1.06 17.81
C ASN A 282 21.51 0.40 17.90
N GLU A 283 22.41 0.81 17.00
CA GLU A 283 23.09 2.13 17.04
C GLU A 283 22.12 3.33 16.96
N CYS A 284 20.91 3.13 16.45
CA CYS A 284 19.90 4.17 16.32
C CYS A 284 18.94 4.27 17.53
N ALA A 285 19.10 3.43 18.56
CA ALA A 285 18.18 3.39 19.70
C ALA A 285 18.09 4.75 20.42
N GLY A 286 19.24 5.37 20.74
CA GLY A 286 19.27 6.70 21.35
C GLY A 286 18.62 7.78 20.48
N PHE A 287 18.76 7.70 19.15
CA PHE A 287 18.13 8.63 18.21
C PHE A 287 16.60 8.47 18.18
N LEU A 288 16.11 7.24 18.15
CA LEU A 288 14.67 6.93 18.22
C LEU A 288 14.06 7.39 19.56
N GLN A 289 14.75 7.18 20.68
CA GLN A 289 14.31 7.69 21.98
C GLN A 289 14.20 9.22 21.99
N GLU A 290 15.18 9.92 21.40
CA GLU A 290 15.15 11.38 21.32
C GLU A 290 14.03 11.88 20.38
N LEU A 291 13.76 11.20 19.26
CA LEU A 291 12.60 11.49 18.40
C LEU A 291 11.28 11.37 19.19
N ILE A 292 11.11 10.27 19.92
CA ILE A 292 9.92 10.01 20.75
C ILE A 292 9.76 11.11 21.81
N ARG A 293 10.84 11.42 22.54
CA ARG A 293 10.84 12.44 23.59
C ARG A 293 10.45 13.81 23.04
N ARG A 294 10.98 14.17 21.87
CA ARG A 294 10.70 15.45 21.20
C ARG A 294 9.26 15.53 20.71
N ILE A 295 8.74 14.47 20.10
CA ILE A 295 7.34 14.41 19.66
C ILE A 295 6.39 14.56 20.86
N ARG A 296 6.65 13.88 21.99
CA ARG A 296 5.85 14.01 23.23
C ARG A 296 5.76 15.45 23.75
N ALA A 297 6.84 16.23 23.56
CA ALA A 297 6.95 17.61 24.01
C ALA A 297 6.34 18.65 23.03
N LEU A 298 5.85 18.25 21.86
CA LEU A 298 5.29 19.14 20.85
C LEU A 298 3.77 19.01 20.74
N ASP A 299 3.12 20.02 20.18
CA ASP A 299 1.72 19.97 19.81
C ASP A 299 1.53 19.38 18.41
N ASP A 300 0.40 18.73 18.25
CA ASP A 300 -0.08 18.23 16.98
C ASP A 300 -0.56 19.39 16.09
N GLY A 301 -0.05 19.47 14.87
CA GLY A 301 -0.39 20.52 13.92
C GLY A 301 -1.81 20.44 13.37
N TYR A 302 -2.41 19.25 13.34
CA TYR A 302 -3.73 18.95 12.81
C TYR A 302 -4.81 18.93 13.89
N ALA A 303 -4.49 18.40 15.07
CA ALA A 303 -5.42 18.32 16.20
C ALA A 303 -4.73 18.69 17.54
N ALA A 304 -4.29 19.95 17.65
CA ALA A 304 -3.49 20.46 18.78
C ALA A 304 -4.13 20.24 20.15
N GLU A 305 -5.46 20.25 20.22
CA GLU A 305 -6.23 20.03 21.46
C GLU A 305 -6.23 18.56 21.93
N THR A 306 -5.81 17.63 21.07
CA THR A 306 -5.80 16.20 21.39
C THR A 306 -4.48 15.76 22.01
N THR A 307 -4.54 14.71 22.83
CA THR A 307 -3.35 14.10 23.42
C THR A 307 -2.88 12.86 22.65
N ASN A 308 -3.44 12.59 21.45
CA ASN A 308 -3.25 11.31 20.75
C ASN A 308 -1.78 11.03 20.41
N THR A 309 -1.09 12.01 19.83
CA THR A 309 0.34 11.90 19.49
C THR A 309 1.22 11.73 20.73
N ARG A 310 0.83 12.32 21.87
CA ARG A 310 1.52 12.16 23.16
C ARG A 310 1.32 10.77 23.75
N ILE A 311 0.08 10.29 23.73
CA ILE A 311 -0.26 8.91 24.09
C ILE A 311 0.58 7.94 23.25
N LEU A 312 0.60 8.11 21.92
CA LEU A 312 1.39 7.23 21.06
C LEU A 312 2.90 7.39 21.21
N ALA A 313 3.40 8.57 21.58
CA ALA A 313 4.80 8.72 21.94
C ALA A 313 5.14 7.89 23.20
N GLU A 314 4.28 7.88 24.21
CA GLU A 314 4.49 7.03 25.40
C GLU A 314 4.36 5.53 25.09
N VAL A 315 3.38 5.13 24.26
CA VAL A 315 3.27 3.75 23.77
C VAL A 315 4.54 3.36 23.03
N SER A 316 5.02 4.22 22.14
CA SER A 316 6.25 4.00 21.36
C SER A 316 7.47 3.85 22.27
N ALA A 317 7.60 4.68 23.30
CA ALA A 317 8.68 4.58 24.29
C ALA A 317 8.64 3.24 25.02
N LYS A 318 7.45 2.77 25.44
CA LYS A 318 7.30 1.47 26.09
C LYS A 318 7.59 0.31 25.14
N VAL A 319 7.09 0.34 23.89
CA VAL A 319 7.35 -0.71 22.88
C VAL A 319 8.84 -0.79 22.56
N LEU A 320 9.49 0.35 22.30
CA LEU A 320 10.94 0.41 22.08
C LEU A 320 11.69 -0.11 23.31
N GLY A 321 11.30 0.29 24.52
CA GLY A 321 11.89 -0.18 25.76
C GLY A 321 11.80 -1.70 25.95
N GLU A 322 10.65 -2.31 25.66
CA GLU A 322 10.51 -3.78 25.70
C GLU A 322 11.40 -4.48 24.65
N ILE A 323 11.46 -3.96 23.42
CA ILE A 323 12.36 -4.51 22.39
C ILE A 323 13.82 -4.45 22.86
N LEU A 324 14.24 -3.31 23.43
CA LEU A 324 15.60 -3.13 23.91
C LEU A 324 15.93 -4.05 25.09
N LYS A 325 14.98 -4.36 26.00
CA LYS A 325 15.19 -5.32 27.09
C LYS A 325 15.52 -6.73 26.60
N THR A 326 14.98 -7.13 25.45
CA THR A 326 15.26 -8.44 24.85
C THR A 326 16.60 -8.50 24.12
N ARG A 327 17.30 -7.38 24.01
CA ARG A 327 18.57 -7.28 23.28
C ARG A 327 19.73 -7.07 24.26
N SER A 328 20.83 -7.76 24.02
CA SER A 328 22.08 -7.56 24.77
C SER A 328 22.72 -6.23 24.35
N LEU A 329 22.35 -5.14 25.01
CA LEU A 329 22.78 -3.79 24.66
C LEU A 329 23.92 -3.33 25.55
N SER A 330 24.90 -2.65 24.95
CA SER A 330 25.82 -1.84 25.74
C SER A 330 25.09 -0.59 26.21
N ALA A 331 25.38 -0.14 27.43
CA ALA A 331 24.83 1.09 27.99
C ALA A 331 25.01 2.30 27.04
N LYS A 332 26.14 2.39 26.33
CA LYS A 332 26.44 3.49 25.39
C LYS A 332 25.48 3.54 24.19
N ASP A 333 24.95 2.41 23.74
CA ASP A 333 24.05 2.36 22.57
C ASP A 333 22.63 2.84 22.91
N VAL A 334 22.29 2.84 24.20
CA VAL A 334 20.99 3.25 24.73
C VAL A 334 21.03 4.70 25.25
N PHE A 335 22.21 5.22 25.60
CA PHE A 335 22.32 6.57 26.15
C PHE A 335 22.08 7.68 25.12
N SER A 336 21.60 8.82 25.64
CA SER A 336 21.06 9.98 24.93
C SER A 336 21.80 10.34 23.64
N PHE A 337 21.06 10.45 22.53
CA PHE A 337 21.58 10.98 21.27
C PHE A 337 22.09 12.42 21.47
N PRO A 338 23.38 12.70 21.24
CA PRO A 338 23.97 14.01 21.53
C PRO A 338 23.64 15.07 20.48
N GLY A 339 23.06 14.67 19.33
CA GLY A 339 22.74 15.55 18.22
C GLY A 339 21.35 16.19 18.30
N SER A 340 21.00 16.97 17.28
CA SER A 340 19.66 17.54 17.12
C SER A 340 18.81 16.67 16.21
N VAL A 341 17.54 16.45 16.58
CA VAL A 341 16.57 15.80 15.70
C VAL A 341 15.77 16.81 14.91
N GLN A 342 15.42 16.44 13.68
CA GLN A 342 14.55 17.24 12.82
C GLN A 342 13.16 16.61 12.77
N LEU A 343 12.12 17.40 13.00
CA LEU A 343 10.74 16.91 12.97
C LEU A 343 9.97 17.56 11.82
N PRO A 344 9.03 16.82 11.20
CA PRO A 344 8.16 17.39 10.19
C PRO A 344 7.38 18.62 10.69
N HIS A 345 7.05 19.53 9.78
CA HIS A 345 6.38 20.80 10.11
C HIS A 345 4.98 20.66 10.74
N PHE A 346 4.41 19.45 10.73
CA PHE A 346 3.14 19.16 11.39
C PHE A 346 3.27 18.94 12.90
N PHE A 347 4.47 19.00 13.48
CA PHE A 347 4.64 19.16 14.93
C PHE A 347 4.94 20.63 15.26
N LYS A 348 4.15 21.23 16.14
CA LYS A 348 4.20 22.65 16.49
C LYS A 348 4.77 22.86 17.89
N LYS A 349 5.24 24.08 18.17
CA LYS A 349 5.64 24.49 19.51
C LYS A 349 4.49 24.24 20.49
N PRO A 350 4.77 23.72 21.69
CA PRO A 350 3.73 23.36 22.63
C PRO A 350 3.05 24.62 23.19
N THR A 351 1.74 24.55 23.30
CA THR A 351 0.87 25.52 23.98
C THR A 351 1.04 25.47 25.49
N LYS A 352 1.29 24.28 26.05
CA LYS A 352 1.60 24.04 27.46
C LYS A 352 3.11 24.14 27.72
N SER A 353 3.51 24.45 28.94
CA SER A 353 4.93 24.46 29.31
C SER A 353 5.54 23.06 29.20
N THR A 354 6.78 22.98 28.72
CA THR A 354 7.49 21.70 28.56
C THR A 354 7.56 20.92 29.87
N ALA A 355 7.80 21.58 31.00
CA ALA A 355 7.85 20.96 32.32
C ALA A 355 6.51 20.31 32.72
N ALA A 356 5.37 20.94 32.39
CA ALA A 356 4.06 20.35 32.63
C ALA A 356 3.80 19.12 31.74
N LEU A 357 4.23 19.17 30.49
CA LEU A 357 4.11 18.04 29.57
C LEU A 357 5.00 16.86 29.99
N GLU A 358 6.21 17.13 30.46
CA GLU A 358 7.14 16.10 30.90
C GLU A 358 6.64 15.33 32.13
N SER A 359 6.01 16.03 33.06
CA SER A 359 5.44 15.47 34.29
C SER A 359 4.08 14.78 34.12
N THR A 360 3.40 14.98 32.99
CA THR A 360 2.10 14.36 32.71
C THR A 360 2.28 12.93 32.20
N ASN A 361 1.66 11.95 32.86
CA ASN A 361 1.54 10.59 32.32
C ASN A 361 0.28 10.50 31.45
N PHE A 362 0.43 10.22 30.16
CA PHE A 362 -0.70 10.15 29.22
C PHE A 362 -1.30 8.74 29.11
N LEU A 363 -0.62 7.72 29.64
CA LEU A 363 -1.11 6.35 29.69
C LEU A 363 -1.69 5.99 31.07
N PRO A 364 -2.75 5.17 31.13
CA PRO A 364 -3.25 4.66 32.40
C PRO A 364 -2.20 3.74 33.05
N PRO A 365 -2.16 3.66 34.40
CA PRO A 365 -1.22 2.78 35.11
C PRO A 365 -1.32 1.30 34.71
N SER A 366 -2.52 0.87 34.30
CA SER A 366 -2.80 -0.49 33.82
C SER A 366 -2.30 -0.78 32.41
N PHE A 367 -1.78 0.21 31.67
CA PHE A 367 -1.32 -0.01 30.30
C PHE A 367 -0.07 -0.90 30.26
N SER A 368 -0.21 -2.07 29.64
CA SER A 368 0.87 -3.02 29.39
C SER A 368 1.20 -3.11 27.90
N VAL A 369 2.49 -3.21 27.59
CA VAL A 369 2.94 -3.63 26.25
C VAL A 369 2.85 -5.14 26.15
N ILE A 370 2.33 -5.65 25.04
CA ILE A 370 2.31 -7.09 24.80
C ILE A 370 3.74 -7.56 24.50
N ARG A 371 4.18 -8.58 25.24
CA ARG A 371 5.46 -9.23 24.97
C ARG A 371 5.40 -9.96 23.62
N LEU A 372 6.25 -9.50 22.71
CA LEU A 372 6.54 -10.19 21.47
C LEU A 372 7.47 -11.35 21.83
N GLY A 373 7.06 -12.59 21.57
CA GLY A 373 7.90 -13.77 21.76
C GLY A 373 9.16 -13.69 20.90
N PHE A 374 10.18 -14.49 21.26
CA PHE A 374 11.43 -14.63 20.51
C PHE A 374 11.12 -14.85 19.02
N GLY A 375 11.59 -13.94 18.16
CA GLY A 375 11.25 -13.89 16.73
C GLY A 375 10.22 -12.82 16.32
N GLY A 376 9.85 -11.91 17.24
CA GLY A 376 8.99 -10.76 16.95
C GLY A 376 7.56 -11.15 16.58
N MET A 377 7.06 -12.23 17.18
CA MET A 377 5.68 -12.70 17.03
C MET A 377 4.92 -12.58 18.34
N PHE A 378 3.70 -12.09 18.27
CA PHE A 378 2.76 -12.00 19.39
C PHE A 378 2.63 -13.37 20.05
N THR A 379 3.14 -13.51 21.27
CA THR A 379 2.66 -14.57 22.14
C THR A 379 1.52 -13.95 22.92
N PHE A 380 0.28 -14.26 22.53
CA PHE A 380 -0.85 -13.98 23.40
C PHE A 380 -0.66 -14.83 24.65
N ALA A 381 -0.09 -14.24 25.70
CA ALA A 381 -0.30 -14.79 27.03
C ALA A 381 -1.79 -14.63 27.29
N HIS A 382 -2.53 -15.74 27.22
CA HIS A 382 -3.91 -15.80 27.68
C HIS A 382 -3.95 -15.24 29.10
N SER A 383 -4.54 -14.05 29.25
CA SER A 383 -5.05 -13.61 30.54
C SER A 383 -6.25 -14.51 30.84
N PRO A 384 -6.28 -15.24 31.97
CA PRO A 384 -7.38 -16.12 32.29
C PRO A 384 -8.46 -15.28 32.96
N GLU A 385 -9.32 -14.61 32.19
CA GLU A 385 -10.66 -14.22 32.64
C GLU A 385 -11.43 -13.59 31.47
N ALA A 386 -12.67 -14.07 31.30
CA ALA A 386 -13.68 -13.70 30.30
C ALA A 386 -13.59 -14.38 28.92
N GLN A 387 -14.00 -15.65 28.87
CA GLN A 387 -14.69 -16.19 27.69
C GLN A 387 -16.21 -16.08 27.90
N PRO A 388 -16.98 -15.59 26.90
CA PRO A 388 -18.29 -16.12 26.61
C PRO A 388 -18.15 -17.17 25.50
N GLU A 389 -18.62 -18.37 25.79
CA GLU A 389 -18.74 -19.49 24.85
C GLU A 389 -19.51 -19.07 23.58
N MET A 390 -18.91 -19.30 22.42
CA MET A 390 -19.69 -19.61 21.23
C MET A 390 -19.06 -20.83 20.54
N LEU A 391 -19.85 -21.90 20.53
CA LEU A 391 -19.64 -23.12 19.78
C LEU A 391 -19.45 -22.80 18.29
N VAL A 392 -18.32 -23.22 17.74
CA VAL A 392 -18.14 -23.41 16.29
C VAL A 392 -17.78 -24.87 16.10
N GLU A 393 -18.67 -25.59 15.43
CA GLU A 393 -18.46 -26.97 14.99
C GLU A 393 -17.24 -27.03 14.06
N SER A 394 -16.26 -27.83 14.44
CA SER A 394 -15.09 -28.16 13.64
C SER A 394 -15.44 -29.23 12.61
N GLN A 395 -15.44 -28.87 11.32
CA GLN A 395 -15.25 -29.83 10.24
C GLN A 395 -13.76 -29.85 9.87
N SER A 396 -13.20 -31.06 9.78
CA SER A 396 -11.77 -31.36 9.61
C SER A 396 -11.22 -30.94 8.25
N GLU A 397 -10.09 -30.25 8.27
CA GLU A 397 -9.37 -29.68 7.11
C GLU A 397 -8.62 -30.72 6.24
N ASP A 398 -8.62 -32.00 6.61
CA ASP A 398 -7.74 -33.01 5.99
C ASP A 398 -8.30 -33.73 4.73
N GLU A 399 -9.54 -33.48 4.32
CA GLU A 399 -10.12 -34.08 3.09
C GLU A 399 -10.09 -33.13 1.87
N ILE A 400 -9.82 -31.83 2.04
CA ILE A 400 -9.91 -30.83 0.95
C ILE A 400 -8.61 -30.74 0.13
N ASP A 401 -7.46 -31.10 0.70
CA ASP A 401 -6.16 -30.93 0.04
C ASP A 401 -5.85 -31.98 -1.04
N ALA A 402 -6.54 -33.13 -1.05
CA ALA A 402 -6.31 -34.19 -2.04
C ALA A 402 -6.97 -33.92 -3.41
N ASP A 403 -8.12 -33.24 -3.43
CA ASP A 403 -8.90 -33.01 -4.66
C ASP A 403 -8.42 -31.77 -5.45
N ILE A 404 -7.89 -30.76 -4.73
CA ILE A 404 -7.36 -29.52 -5.34
C ILE A 404 -6.05 -29.77 -6.11
N PHE A 405 -5.19 -30.65 -5.60
CA PHE A 405 -3.93 -31.00 -6.27
C PHE A 405 -4.15 -31.77 -7.58
N GLY A 406 -5.15 -32.64 -7.64
CA GLY A 406 -5.50 -33.40 -8.84
C GLY A 406 -6.05 -32.51 -9.96
N THR A 407 -6.91 -31.57 -9.61
CA THR A 407 -7.54 -30.64 -10.55
C THR A 407 -6.54 -29.63 -11.11
N THR A 408 -5.68 -29.09 -10.25
CA THR A 408 -4.62 -28.15 -10.66
C THR A 408 -3.64 -28.77 -11.66
N SER A 409 -3.18 -30.00 -11.39
CA SER A 409 -2.25 -30.72 -12.26
C SER A 409 -2.85 -31.02 -13.65
N LYS A 410 -4.11 -31.47 -13.69
CA LYS A 410 -4.82 -31.76 -14.95
C LYS A 410 -4.99 -30.51 -15.82
N ILE A 411 -5.35 -29.39 -15.21
CA ILE A 411 -5.51 -28.11 -15.92
C ILE A 411 -4.17 -27.64 -16.49
N SER A 412 -3.10 -27.66 -15.69
CA SER A 412 -1.76 -27.25 -16.16
C SER A 412 -1.25 -28.14 -17.30
N GLN A 413 -1.49 -29.46 -17.25
CA GLN A 413 -1.14 -30.37 -18.35
C GLN A 413 -1.96 -30.11 -19.62
N ALA A 414 -3.26 -29.83 -19.50
CA ALA A 414 -4.10 -29.48 -20.63
C ALA A 414 -3.63 -28.18 -21.30
N VAL A 415 -3.29 -27.17 -20.49
CA VAL A 415 -2.74 -25.89 -20.95
C VAL A 415 -1.39 -26.09 -21.66
N GLN A 416 -0.47 -26.85 -21.07
CA GLN A 416 0.84 -27.15 -21.69
C GLN A 416 0.67 -27.87 -23.03
N LYS A 417 -0.28 -28.82 -23.12
CA LYS A 417 -0.50 -29.59 -24.35
C LYS A 417 -1.16 -28.77 -25.46
N LEU A 418 -2.05 -27.84 -25.12
CA LEU A 418 -2.77 -27.03 -26.09
C LEU A 418 -1.95 -25.83 -26.59
N TYR A 419 -1.13 -25.25 -25.72
CA TYR A 419 -0.50 -23.95 -25.97
C TYR A 419 1.01 -23.92 -25.74
N GLY A 420 1.63 -25.00 -25.24
CA GLY A 420 3.06 -25.01 -24.91
C GLY A 420 4.00 -24.90 -26.12
N ASP A 421 3.53 -25.23 -27.33
CA ASP A 421 4.29 -25.09 -28.58
C ASP A 421 4.03 -23.75 -29.28
N LEU A 422 3.16 -22.90 -28.73
CA LEU A 422 2.84 -21.59 -29.29
C LEU A 422 3.76 -20.52 -28.73
N THR A 423 4.02 -19.49 -29.52
CA THR A 423 4.74 -18.30 -29.05
C THR A 423 3.82 -17.38 -28.25
N GLU A 424 4.37 -16.49 -27.42
CA GLU A 424 3.60 -15.50 -26.66
C GLU A 424 2.68 -14.66 -27.58
N ASP A 425 3.17 -14.31 -28.77
CA ASP A 425 2.42 -13.57 -29.80
C ASP A 425 1.23 -14.38 -30.35
N ASP A 426 1.40 -15.69 -30.54
CA ASP A 426 0.34 -16.58 -31.02
C ASP A 426 -0.74 -16.81 -29.95
N ILE A 427 -0.33 -16.96 -28.68
CA ILE A 427 -1.25 -17.10 -27.53
C ILE A 427 -2.07 -15.82 -27.35
N ALA A 428 -1.46 -14.64 -27.49
CA ALA A 428 -2.13 -13.35 -27.34
C ALA A 428 -3.26 -13.11 -28.37
N LEU A 429 -3.23 -13.80 -29.51
CA LEU A 429 -4.27 -13.71 -30.55
C LEU A 429 -5.50 -14.57 -30.26
N ILE A 430 -5.43 -15.50 -29.30
CA ILE A 430 -6.54 -16.39 -28.95
C ILE A 430 -7.39 -15.74 -27.83
N SER A 431 -8.69 -15.59 -28.07
CA SER A 431 -9.57 -15.00 -27.05
C SER A 431 -9.70 -15.92 -25.82
N TRP A 432 -9.72 -15.33 -24.62
CA TRP A 432 -9.89 -16.09 -23.36
C TRP A 432 -11.18 -16.94 -23.33
N LYS A 433 -12.23 -16.51 -24.01
CA LYS A 433 -13.46 -17.31 -24.17
C LYS A 433 -13.20 -18.61 -24.92
N LYS A 434 -12.40 -18.55 -26.00
CA LYS A 434 -12.02 -19.72 -26.79
C LYS A 434 -11.09 -20.64 -26.01
N MET A 435 -10.09 -20.08 -25.32
CA MET A 435 -9.18 -20.88 -24.50
C MET A 435 -9.90 -21.65 -23.40
N ARG A 436 -10.83 -21.02 -22.69
CA ARG A 436 -11.63 -21.69 -21.65
C ARG A 436 -12.43 -22.86 -22.21
N GLN A 437 -12.98 -22.70 -23.40
CA GLN A 437 -13.76 -23.75 -24.06
C GLN A 437 -12.85 -24.92 -24.49
N GLU A 438 -11.70 -24.64 -25.10
CA GLU A 438 -10.73 -25.66 -25.50
C GLU A 438 -10.15 -26.43 -24.28
N ILE A 439 -9.91 -25.73 -23.17
CA ILE A 439 -9.45 -26.35 -21.92
C ILE A 439 -10.58 -27.18 -21.27
N ALA A 440 -11.83 -26.69 -21.27
CA ALA A 440 -12.98 -27.45 -20.78
C ALA A 440 -13.18 -28.74 -21.59
N GLU A 441 -13.11 -28.64 -22.92
CA GLU A 441 -13.17 -29.78 -23.84
C GLU A 441 -12.03 -30.78 -23.59
N ALA A 442 -10.79 -30.30 -23.37
CA ALA A 442 -9.64 -31.15 -23.05
C ALA A 442 -9.77 -31.85 -21.69
N LEU A 443 -10.52 -31.28 -20.76
CA LEU A 443 -10.80 -31.85 -19.44
C LEU A 443 -12.09 -32.69 -19.40
N GLY A 444 -12.85 -32.74 -20.51
CA GLY A 444 -14.09 -33.50 -20.61
C GLY A 444 -15.26 -32.89 -19.82
N VAL A 445 -15.24 -31.57 -19.60
CA VAL A 445 -16.29 -30.83 -18.87
C VAL A 445 -16.97 -29.81 -19.80
N GLU A 446 -18.25 -29.52 -19.57
CA GLU A 446 -18.99 -28.54 -20.40
C GLU A 446 -18.48 -27.11 -20.22
N GLU A 447 -18.12 -26.72 -18.99
CA GLU A 447 -17.56 -25.41 -18.67
C GLU A 447 -16.63 -25.51 -17.46
N LEU A 448 -15.57 -24.72 -17.44
CA LEU A 448 -14.73 -24.57 -16.25
C LEU A 448 -15.48 -23.78 -15.17
N ASP A 449 -15.43 -24.25 -13.93
CA ASP A 449 -15.86 -23.46 -12.76
C ASP A 449 -14.88 -22.30 -12.47
N GLU A 450 -15.21 -21.46 -11.49
CA GLU A 450 -14.45 -20.22 -11.20
C GLU A 450 -13.02 -20.48 -10.69
N GLU A 451 -12.83 -21.59 -9.98
CA GLU A 451 -11.53 -22.00 -9.46
C GLU A 451 -10.65 -22.56 -10.60
N ALA A 452 -11.20 -23.45 -11.43
CA ALA A 452 -10.54 -24.01 -12.60
C ALA A 452 -10.17 -22.92 -13.63
N ARG A 453 -11.02 -21.90 -13.80
CA ARG A 453 -10.69 -20.71 -14.63
C ARG A 453 -9.46 -19.96 -14.11
N THR A 454 -9.40 -19.79 -12.79
CA THR A 454 -8.30 -19.06 -12.14
C THR A 454 -6.99 -19.84 -12.27
N ILE A 455 -7.04 -21.15 -12.12
CA ILE A 455 -5.89 -22.05 -12.31
C ILE A 455 -5.43 -22.05 -13.77
N ALA A 456 -6.35 -22.23 -14.72
CA ALA A 456 -6.06 -22.22 -16.16
C ALA A 456 -5.40 -20.91 -16.61
N TRP A 457 -5.90 -19.77 -16.11
CA TRP A 457 -5.31 -18.47 -16.41
C TRP A 457 -3.88 -18.34 -15.91
N LYS A 458 -3.61 -18.77 -14.67
CA LYS A 458 -2.25 -18.77 -14.11
C LYS A 458 -1.32 -19.71 -14.88
N ALA A 459 -1.79 -20.89 -15.26
CA ALA A 459 -1.01 -21.86 -16.04
C ALA A 459 -0.60 -21.30 -17.41
N ILE A 460 -1.48 -20.53 -18.07
CA ILE A 460 -1.15 -19.86 -19.35
C ILE A 460 -0.12 -18.77 -19.15
N GLN A 461 -0.24 -17.98 -18.07
CA GLN A 461 0.75 -16.94 -17.75
C GLN A 461 2.14 -17.55 -17.49
N SER A 462 2.19 -18.73 -16.89
CA SER A 462 3.46 -19.40 -16.58
C SER A 462 4.16 -20.08 -17.77
N LEU A 463 3.51 -20.23 -18.94
CA LEU A 463 4.11 -20.94 -20.09
C LEU A 463 5.40 -20.28 -20.60
N HIS A 464 5.56 -18.98 -20.38
CA HIS A 464 6.71 -18.19 -20.87
C HIS A 464 7.35 -17.30 -19.78
N GLU A 465 7.04 -17.55 -18.49
CA GLU A 465 7.67 -16.80 -17.39
C GLU A 465 9.06 -17.35 -17.00
N ASP A 466 9.50 -18.49 -17.56
CA ASP A 466 10.76 -19.18 -17.25
C ASP A 466 11.84 -19.11 -18.37
N GLU A 467 11.66 -18.29 -19.41
CA GLU A 467 12.73 -17.89 -20.37
C GLU A 467 13.21 -16.46 -20.08
#